data_AF-A0A6P6EHX4-F1
#
_entry.id   AF-A0A6P6EHX4-F1
#
_cell.length_a   1.000
_cell.length_b   1.000
_cell.length_c   1.000
_cell.angle_alpha   90.00
_cell.angle_beta   90.00
_cell.angle_gamma   90.00
#
_symmetry.space_group_name_H-M   'P 1'
#
loop_
_entity.id
_entity.type
_entity.pdbx_description
1 polymer ?
#
loop_
_entity_poly.entity_id
_entity_poly.type
_entity_poly.pdbx_seq_one_letter_code
_entity_poly.pdbx_strand_id
1 'polypeptide(L)'
;MTAEQGDNHNIDSVIYKWNPSAQRFEPHQSIATSGAYDWEFFTVGPYSFLVVANTFNGTSTRVHSHLYIWLVGSFRLFQSFLLLSLLLLGLQPRPGVWQALRPALLSD
;
A
#
# COMPACT_ATOMS: atom_id res chain seq x y z
N MET A 1 31.99 19.30 -13.45
CA MET A 1 31.88 17.83 -13.39
C MET A 1 30.53 17.55 -12.75
N THR A 2 29.63 16.94 -13.50
CA THR A 2 28.21 16.77 -13.17
C THR A 2 28.06 15.84 -11.98
N ALA A 3 27.28 16.26 -10.98
CA ALA A 3 26.89 15.43 -9.85
C ALA A 3 26.33 14.11 -10.38
N GLU A 4 26.84 13.00 -9.83
CA GLU A 4 26.36 11.66 -10.14
C GLU A 4 24.85 11.62 -9.97
N GLN A 5 24.18 11.14 -11.02
CA GLN A 5 22.73 10.96 -11.09
C GLN A 5 22.38 9.91 -10.03
N GLY A 6 22.13 10.37 -8.80
CA GLY A 6 21.76 9.51 -7.68
C GLY A 6 20.59 8.63 -8.11
N ASP A 7 20.74 7.32 -7.89
CA ASP A 7 19.78 6.29 -8.30
C ASP A 7 18.34 6.77 -8.05
N ASN A 8 17.60 7.02 -9.14
CA ASN A 8 16.21 7.41 -9.03
C ASN A 8 15.42 6.18 -8.60
N HIS A 9 15.05 6.12 -7.31
CA HIS A 9 14.26 5.01 -6.75
C HIS A 9 12.77 5.12 -7.06
N ASN A 10 12.38 6.03 -7.98
CA ASN A 10 11.03 6.07 -8.52
C ASN A 10 10.90 5.09 -9.67
N ILE A 11 10.05 4.08 -9.49
CA ILE A 11 9.78 3.04 -10.48
C ILE A 11 8.28 2.75 -10.54
N ASP A 12 7.84 2.06 -11.58
CA ASP A 12 6.49 1.50 -11.63
C ASP A 12 6.50 0.08 -11.06
N SER A 13 5.75 -0.12 -9.96
CA SER A 13 5.45 -1.45 -9.44
C SER A 13 4.22 -2.03 -10.15
N VAL A 14 4.33 -3.26 -10.63
CA VAL A 14 3.26 -3.91 -11.40
C VAL A 14 2.46 -4.85 -10.49
N ILE A 15 1.16 -4.63 -10.43
CA ILE A 15 0.19 -5.57 -9.89
C ILE A 15 -0.13 -6.58 -10.98
N TYR A 16 0.07 -7.85 -10.68
CA TYR A 16 -0.30 -8.96 -11.56
C TYR A 16 -1.62 -9.60 -11.11
N LYS A 17 -2.41 -10.07 -12.06
CA LYS A 17 -3.65 -10.80 -11.81
C LYS A 17 -3.58 -12.18 -12.46
N TRP A 18 -4.03 -13.20 -11.74
CA TRP A 18 -4.13 -14.56 -12.27
C TRP A 18 -5.19 -14.62 -13.37
N ASN A 19 -4.79 -15.08 -14.57
CA ASN A 19 -5.70 -15.39 -15.66
C ASN A 19 -5.93 -16.92 -15.68
N PRO A 20 -7.14 -17.41 -15.33
CA PRO A 20 -7.41 -18.85 -15.27
C PRO A 20 -7.42 -19.52 -16.65
N SER A 21 -7.81 -18.79 -17.72
CA SER A 21 -7.86 -19.33 -19.08
C SER A 21 -6.46 -19.52 -19.66
N ALA A 22 -5.55 -18.58 -19.37
CA ALA A 22 -4.15 -18.65 -19.82
C ALA A 22 -3.22 -19.37 -18.82
N GLN A 23 -3.75 -19.77 -17.65
CA GLN A 23 -3.01 -20.38 -16.53
C GLN A 23 -1.70 -19.65 -16.17
N ARG A 24 -1.73 -18.32 -16.17
CA ARG A 24 -0.57 -17.49 -15.84
C ARG A 24 -0.98 -16.18 -15.20
N PHE A 25 -0.04 -15.54 -14.51
CA PHE A 25 -0.18 -14.15 -14.09
C PHE A 25 0.03 -13.20 -15.28
N GLU A 26 -0.83 -12.22 -15.41
CA GLU A 26 -0.74 -11.18 -16.42
C GLU A 26 -0.70 -9.80 -15.74
N PRO A 27 0.05 -8.82 -16.30
CA PRO A 27 0.05 -7.46 -15.79
C PRO A 27 -1.37 -6.91 -15.75
N HIS A 28 -1.77 -6.38 -14.60
CA HIS A 28 -3.10 -5.84 -14.40
C HIS A 28 -3.10 -4.32 -14.28
N GLN A 29 -2.15 -3.78 -13.51
CA GLN A 29 -2.03 -2.35 -13.27
C GLN A 29 -0.59 -2.01 -12.90
N SER A 30 -0.10 -0.86 -13.35
CA SER A 30 1.15 -0.27 -12.85
C SER A 30 0.83 0.83 -11.84
N ILE A 31 1.62 0.90 -10.77
CA ILE A 31 1.53 1.90 -9.71
C ILE A 31 2.92 2.50 -9.50
N ALA A 32 3.02 3.82 -9.64
CA ALA A 32 4.25 4.53 -9.34
C ALA A 32 4.59 4.43 -7.84
N THR A 33 5.81 4.01 -7.54
CA THR A 33 6.35 3.90 -6.19
C THR A 33 7.71 4.57 -6.07
N SER A 34 8.10 4.86 -4.83
CA SER A 34 9.36 5.52 -4.49
C SER A 34 10.06 4.72 -3.41
N GLY A 35 10.94 3.79 -3.83
CA GLY A 35 11.62 2.89 -2.91
C GLY A 35 10.63 2.16 -2.00
N ALA A 36 9.60 1.55 -2.59
CA ALA A 36 8.58 0.82 -1.85
C ALA A 36 9.24 -0.29 -1.03
N TYR A 37 9.05 -0.23 0.28
CA TYR A 37 9.62 -1.18 1.23
C TYR A 37 8.66 -2.34 1.50
N ASP A 38 7.36 -2.04 1.56
CA ASP A 38 6.33 -3.02 1.89
C ASP A 38 4.96 -2.67 1.28
N TRP A 39 4.14 -3.70 1.09
CA TRP A 39 2.76 -3.62 0.62
C TRP A 39 1.86 -4.47 1.50
N GLU A 40 0.75 -3.91 1.98
CA GLU A 40 -0.20 -4.63 2.84
C GLU A 40 -1.63 -4.50 2.28
N PHE A 41 -2.34 -5.63 2.21
CA PHE A 41 -3.73 -5.69 1.79
C PHE A 41 -4.65 -5.95 2.98
N PHE A 42 -5.76 -5.21 3.06
CA PHE A 42 -6.78 -5.43 4.09
C PHE A 42 -8.18 -5.05 3.60
N THR A 43 -9.21 -5.48 4.34
CA THR A 43 -10.60 -5.14 4.06
C THR A 43 -11.26 -4.42 5.23
N VAL A 44 -12.18 -3.50 4.92
CA VAL A 44 -13.04 -2.84 5.90
C VAL A 44 -14.47 -2.90 5.37
N GLY A 45 -15.28 -3.81 5.93
CA GLY A 45 -16.62 -4.10 5.40
C GLY A 45 -16.54 -4.56 3.93
N PRO A 46 -17.27 -3.93 3.00
CA PRO A 46 -17.25 -4.31 1.59
C PRO A 46 -16.05 -3.74 0.81
N TYR A 47 -15.20 -2.94 1.45
CA TYR A 47 -14.13 -2.22 0.78
C TYR A 47 -12.79 -2.96 0.94
N SER A 48 -12.08 -3.10 -0.16
CA SER A 48 -10.73 -3.67 -0.20
C SER A 48 -9.72 -2.57 -0.40
N PHE A 49 -8.66 -2.60 0.41
CA PHE A 49 -7.60 -1.61 0.41
C PHE A 49 -6.23 -2.25 0.22
N LEU A 50 -5.32 -1.48 -0.38
CA LEU A 50 -3.92 -1.83 -0.55
C LEU A 50 -3.09 -0.62 -0.17
N VAL A 51 -2.16 -0.78 0.78
CA VAL A 51 -1.24 0.29 1.17
C VAL A 51 0.17 -0.02 0.69
N VAL A 52 0.90 1.00 0.26
CA VAL A 52 2.33 0.92 -0.06
C VAL A 52 3.11 1.86 0.86
N ALA A 53 4.12 1.30 1.53
CA ALA A 53 5.08 2.04 2.33
C ALA A 53 6.26 2.48 1.44
N ASN A 54 6.22 3.72 0.97
CA ASN A 54 7.35 4.32 0.24
C ASN A 54 8.39 4.86 1.22
N THR A 55 9.68 4.70 0.93
CA THR A 55 10.75 5.06 1.88
C THR A 55 11.82 5.99 1.33
N PHE A 56 12.09 5.99 0.02
CA PHE A 56 13.15 6.80 -0.57
C PHE A 56 12.95 6.97 -2.08
N ASN A 57 13.12 8.19 -2.61
CA ASN A 57 12.98 8.48 -4.04
C ASN A 57 14.29 8.73 -4.78
N GLY A 58 15.45 8.42 -4.17
CA GLY A 58 16.77 8.75 -4.72
C GLY A 58 17.38 10.03 -4.14
N THR A 59 16.58 10.89 -3.52
CA THR A 59 17.04 12.18 -2.96
C THR A 59 16.55 12.46 -1.55
N SER A 60 15.39 11.94 -1.17
CA SER A 60 14.74 12.22 0.12
C SER A 60 14.00 10.99 0.64
N THR A 61 13.99 10.84 1.96
CA THR A 61 13.14 9.86 2.68
C THR A 61 11.79 10.44 3.08
N ARG A 62 11.57 11.74 2.88
CA ARG A 62 10.29 12.40 3.13
C ARG A 62 9.35 12.19 1.94
N VAL A 63 9.04 10.94 1.67
CA VAL A 63 8.16 10.49 0.59
C VAL A 63 6.79 10.10 1.13
N HIS A 64 5.74 10.31 0.33
CA HIS A 64 4.40 9.91 0.71
C HIS A 64 4.21 8.41 0.47
N SER A 65 3.63 7.75 1.47
CA SER A 65 3.00 6.44 1.32
C SER A 65 1.58 6.60 0.80
N HIS A 66 1.06 5.57 0.15
CA HIS A 66 -0.22 5.64 -0.54
C HIS A 66 -1.14 4.51 -0.07
N LEU A 67 -2.39 4.87 0.21
CA LEU A 67 -3.50 3.95 0.44
C LEU A 67 -4.39 3.95 -0.80
N TYR A 68 -4.60 2.78 -1.37
CA TYR A 68 -5.46 2.56 -2.52
C TYR A 68 -6.73 1.82 -2.11
N ILE A 69 -7.84 2.12 -2.79
CA ILE A 69 -9.11 1.41 -2.67
C ILE A 69 -9.42 0.68 -3.99
N TRP A 70 -9.90 -0.56 -3.89
CA TRP A 70 -10.33 -1.33 -5.06
C TRP A 70 -11.69 -0.85 -5.57
N LEU A 71 -11.73 -0.30 -6.79
CA LEU A 71 -12.94 0.23 -7.41
C LEU A 71 -12.99 -0.13 -8.89
N VAL A 72 -14.09 -0.75 -9.32
CA VAL A 72 -14.36 -1.06 -10.73
C VAL A 72 -13.21 -1.86 -11.37
N GLY A 73 -12.68 -2.84 -10.62
CA GLY A 73 -11.67 -3.74 -11.15
C GLY A 73 -10.24 -3.20 -11.15
N SER A 74 -9.93 -2.11 -10.45
CA SER A 74 -8.56 -1.61 -10.27
C SER A 74 -8.35 -0.93 -8.92
N PHE A 75 -7.10 -0.78 -8.49
CA PHE A 75 -6.74 -0.01 -7.30
C PHE A 75 -6.64 1.47 -7.65
N ARG A 76 -7.36 2.32 -6.93
CA ARG A 76 -7.37 3.78 -7.12
C ARG A 76 -6.86 4.47 -5.88
N LEU A 77 -6.08 5.53 -6.06
CA LEU A 77 -5.54 6.28 -4.94
C LEU A 77 -6.69 6.82 -4.08
N PHE A 78 -6.69 6.46 -2.81
CA PHE A 78 -7.67 6.93 -1.83
C PHE A 78 -7.07 8.04 -0.96
N GLN A 79 -5.84 7.83 -0.48
CA GLN A 79 -5.16 8.79 0.39
C GLN A 79 -3.64 8.68 0.25
N SER A 80 -2.96 9.84 0.33
CA SER A 80 -1.50 9.91 0.52
C SER A 80 -1.20 10.42 1.92
N PHE A 81 -0.17 9.86 2.56
CA PHE A 81 0.26 10.29 3.88
C PHE A 81 1.78 10.23 3.99
N LEU A 82 2.36 11.21 4.67
CA LEU A 82 3.76 11.11 5.09
C LEU A 82 3.80 10.15 6.27
N LEU A 83 4.57 9.07 6.14
CA LEU A 83 5.06 8.34 7.31
C LEU A 83 6.09 9.24 8.00
N LEU A 84 5.61 10.28 8.68
CA LEU A 84 6.49 11.16 9.42
C LEU A 84 6.89 10.44 10.71
N SER A 85 8.18 10.11 10.78
CA SER A 85 8.92 9.75 12.01
C SER A 85 8.80 8.31 12.53
N LEU A 86 9.89 7.56 12.39
CA LEU A 86 10.54 6.81 13.49
C LEU A 86 9.71 5.78 14.29
N LEU A 87 8.77 5.07 13.68
CA LEU A 87 8.11 3.91 14.31
C LEU A 87 8.20 2.64 13.46
N LEU A 88 9.43 2.16 13.30
CA LEU A 88 9.74 0.73 13.24
C LEU A 88 10.03 0.21 14.66
N LEU A 89 9.22 0.63 15.64
CA LEU A 89 9.24 0.08 17.00
C LEU A 89 7.90 -0.57 17.26
N GLY A 90 7.74 -1.82 16.78
CA GLY A 90 6.99 -2.88 17.46
C GLY A 90 5.66 -2.52 18.12
N LEU A 91 4.86 -1.61 17.58
CA LEU A 91 3.49 -1.43 18.02
C LEU A 91 2.65 -2.51 17.36
N GLN A 92 2.64 -3.68 18.02
CA GLN A 92 1.46 -4.54 18.00
C GLN A 92 0.22 -3.65 18.14
N PRO A 93 -0.80 -3.80 17.27
CA PRO A 93 -2.01 -3.01 17.37
C PRO A 93 -2.57 -3.18 18.80
N ARG A 94 -2.58 -2.10 19.57
CA ARG A 94 -3.04 -2.15 20.97
C ARG A 94 -4.49 -2.68 20.98
N PRO A 95 -4.79 -3.73 21.76
CA PRO A 95 -6.16 -4.17 21.92
C PRO A 95 -6.92 -3.06 22.65
N GLY A 96 -7.84 -2.42 21.93
CA GLY A 96 -8.63 -1.29 22.45
C GLY A 96 -9.07 -0.30 21.38
N VAL A 97 -8.33 -0.14 20.29
CA VAL A 97 -8.80 0.68 19.14
C VAL A 97 -9.86 -0.07 18.31
N TRP A 98 -9.87 -1.41 18.37
CA TRP A 98 -10.83 -2.27 17.67
C TRP A 98 -12.11 -2.63 18.44
N GLN A 99 -12.35 -2.10 19.65
CA GLN A 99 -13.58 -2.44 20.41
C GLN A 99 -14.81 -1.58 20.04
N ALA A 100 -14.70 -0.58 19.16
CA ALA A 100 -15.85 0.25 18.77
C ALA A 100 -16.71 -0.32 17.63
N LEU A 101 -16.44 -1.54 17.13
CA LEU A 101 -17.23 -2.16 16.06
C LEU A 101 -17.71 -3.58 16.41
N ARG A 102 -18.58 -3.66 17.43
CA ARG A 102 -19.57 -4.74 17.52
C ARG A 102 -20.98 -4.13 17.65
N PRO A 103 -21.76 -4.00 16.57
CA PRO A 103 -23.19 -4.20 16.68
C PRO A 103 -23.41 -5.69 16.90
N ALA A 104 -24.13 -6.01 17.96
CA ALA A 104 -24.52 -7.35 18.36
C ALA A 104 -25.03 -8.17 17.16
N LEU A 105 -24.59 -9.43 17.07
CA LEU A 105 -25.35 -10.57 16.57
C LEU A 105 -24.51 -11.84 16.79
N LEU A 106 -24.52 -12.30 18.04
CA LEU A 106 -24.54 -13.73 18.36
C LEU A 106 -25.72 -13.90 19.33
N SER A 107 -26.87 -14.18 18.76
CA SER A 107 -27.88 -15.03 19.37
C SER A 107 -28.53 -15.77 18.21
N ASP A 108 -28.33 -17.08 18.22
CA ASP A 108 -29.10 -18.16 17.60
C ASP A 108 -30.27 -17.79 16.68
#